data_AF-A0A916QYI0-F1
#
_entry.id   AF-A0A916QYI0-F1
#
_cell.length_a   1.000
_cell.length_b   1.000
_cell.length_c   1.000
_cell.angle_alpha   90.00
_cell.angle_beta   90.00
_cell.angle_gamma   90.00
#
_symmetry.space_group_name_H-M   'P 1'
#
loop_
_entity.id
_entity.type
_entity.pdbx_description
1 polymer ?
#
loop_
_entity_poly.entity_id
_entity_poly.type
_entity_poly.pdbx_seq_one_letter_code
_entity_poly.pdbx_strand_id
1 'polypeptide(L)'
;MEGFTLVDGGVAVVVLISAILAYSRGFVREVLSIAGWIIAAVVAYVLTPQVEPLVKEIPVVSDIIGGSCVLSLIVAFAIIFAVALIVVSIFTPLFSGMIQQSAIGGVDQGIGFLFGVARGLLLVLIAFILYDNIFPAGDRLEIVENSKSRAVLSDSQARLAEMLPTEVPTWLQDRYESFVGTCGGVSDGPSDTGITTPPATDNSSET
;
A
#
# COMPACT_ATOMS: atom_id res chain seq x y z
N MET A 1 8.89 32.52 -19.65
CA MET A 1 7.54 31.92 -19.65
C MET A 1 7.63 30.55 -20.31
N GLU A 2 8.16 29.56 -19.61
CA GLU A 2 8.13 28.15 -20.04
C GLU A 2 7.70 27.35 -18.82
N GLY A 3 6.41 27.45 -18.50
CA GLY A 3 5.84 27.06 -17.21
C GLY A 3 5.18 25.68 -17.19
N PHE A 4 5.39 24.87 -18.23
CA PHE A 4 4.88 23.50 -18.34
C PHE A 4 6.08 22.56 -18.45
N THR A 5 6.28 21.73 -17.44
CA THR A 5 7.33 20.71 -17.46
C THR A 5 6.79 19.40 -18.02
N LEU A 6 7.69 18.48 -18.39
CA LEU A 6 7.30 17.13 -18.81
C LEU A 6 6.48 16.41 -17.73
N VAL A 7 6.72 16.75 -16.47
CA VAL A 7 5.99 16.23 -15.30
C VAL A 7 4.53 16.68 -15.33
N ASP A 8 4.25 17.94 -15.67
CA ASP A 8 2.87 18.44 -15.79
C ASP A 8 2.10 17.70 -16.90
N GLY A 9 2.76 17.43 -18.02
CA GLY A 9 2.20 16.60 -19.09
C GLY A 9 1.92 15.16 -18.62
N GLY A 10 2.86 14.55 -17.91
CA GLY A 10 2.70 13.20 -17.34
C GLY A 10 1.54 13.12 -16.34
N VAL A 11 1.43 14.09 -15.44
CA VAL A 11 0.32 14.20 -14.48
C VAL A 11 -1.02 14.30 -15.20
N ALA A 12 -1.12 15.17 -16.21
CA ALA A 12 -2.33 15.31 -17.00
C ALA A 12 -2.71 14.00 -17.70
N VAL A 13 -1.73 13.29 -18.29
CA VAL A 13 -1.95 11.98 -18.93
C VAL A 13 -2.47 10.95 -17.93
N VAL A 14 -1.87 10.85 -16.74
CA VAL A 14 -2.30 9.90 -15.70
C VAL A 14 -3.74 10.19 -15.27
N VAL A 15 -4.08 11.45 -15.01
CA VAL A 15 -5.42 11.86 -14.59
C VAL A 15 -6.44 11.59 -15.70
N LEU A 16 -6.12 11.94 -16.95
CA LEU A 16 -7.00 11.72 -18.10
C LEU A 16 -7.25 10.23 -18.35
N ILE A 17 -6.21 9.40 -18.34
CA ILE A 17 -6.35 7.95 -18.52
C ILE A 17 -7.22 7.39 -17.39
N SER A 18 -6.95 7.77 -16.14
CA SER A 18 -7.75 7.34 -14.98
C SER A 18 -9.23 7.73 -15.13
N ALA A 19 -9.51 8.97 -15.54
CA ALA A 19 -10.86 9.47 -15.75
C ALA A 19 -11.60 8.75 -16.88
N ILE A 20 -10.95 8.51 -18.03
CA ILE A 20 -11.54 7.81 -19.18
C ILE A 20 -11.79 6.33 -18.85
N LEU A 21 -10.85 5.68 -18.16
CA LEU A 21 -11.01 4.28 -17.75
C LEU A 21 -12.12 4.09 -16.71
N ALA A 22 -12.30 5.04 -15.80
CA ALA A 22 -13.38 5.00 -14.81
C ALA A 22 -14.73 5.37 -15.43
N TYR A 23 -14.78 6.32 -16.37
CA TYR A 23 -15.97 6.63 -17.15
C TYR A 23 -16.47 5.41 -17.93
N SER A 24 -15.57 4.68 -18.60
CA SER A 24 -15.96 3.49 -19.38
C SER A 24 -16.41 2.31 -18.51
N ARG A 25 -15.89 2.17 -17.30
CA ARG A 25 -16.29 1.13 -16.34
C ARG A 25 -17.55 1.50 -15.55
N GLY A 26 -17.75 2.77 -15.24
CA GLY A 26 -18.78 3.25 -14.31
C GLY A 26 -18.33 3.20 -12.84
N PHE A 27 -18.90 4.07 -12.01
CA PHE A 27 -18.54 4.21 -10.61
C PHE A 27 -18.77 2.92 -9.80
N VAL A 28 -19.91 2.25 -10.00
CA VAL A 28 -20.23 1.04 -9.21
C VAL A 28 -19.20 -0.07 -9.43
N ARG A 29 -18.76 -0.29 -10.67
CA ARG A 29 -17.72 -1.30 -10.95
C ARG A 29 -16.41 -0.97 -10.26
N GLU A 30 -16.08 0.31 -10.20
CA GLU A 30 -14.86 0.80 -9.57
C GLU A 30 -14.90 0.62 -8.04
N VAL A 31 -16.03 0.94 -7.40
CA VAL A 31 -16.23 0.68 -5.96
C VAL A 31 -16.21 -0.82 -5.64
N LEU A 32 -16.87 -1.65 -6.45
CA LEU A 32 -16.84 -3.10 -6.29
C LEU A 32 -15.44 -3.68 -6.47
N SER A 33 -14.63 -3.10 -7.36
CA SER A 33 -13.23 -3.48 -7.51
C SER A 33 -12.45 -3.21 -6.23
N ILE A 34 -12.55 -2.00 -5.67
CA ILE A 34 -11.86 -1.63 -4.42
C ILE A 34 -12.32 -2.51 -3.25
N ALA A 35 -13.64 -2.72 -3.13
CA ALA A 35 -14.20 -3.64 -2.14
C ALA A 35 -13.64 -5.05 -2.30
N GLY A 36 -13.47 -5.53 -3.54
CA GLY A 36 -12.87 -6.83 -3.83
C GLY A 36 -11.42 -6.93 -3.40
N TRP A 37 -10.61 -5.88 -3.61
CA TRP A 37 -9.24 -5.81 -3.08
C TRP A 37 -9.21 -5.87 -1.55
N ILE A 38 -10.12 -5.15 -0.87
CA ILE A 38 -10.22 -5.17 0.59
C ILE A 38 -10.63 -6.56 1.09
N ILE A 39 -11.67 -7.17 0.50
CA ILE A 39 -12.15 -8.51 0.87
C ILE A 39 -11.03 -9.54 0.67
N ALA A 40 -10.33 -9.49 -0.48
CA ALA A 40 -9.21 -10.40 -0.75
C ALA A 40 -8.08 -10.24 0.28
N ALA A 41 -7.76 -9.00 0.69
CA ALA A 41 -6.73 -8.74 1.70
C ALA A 41 -7.13 -9.30 3.06
N VAL A 42 -8.38 -9.12 3.48
CA VAL A 42 -8.91 -9.67 4.74
C VAL A 42 -8.89 -11.20 4.71
N VAL A 43 -9.35 -11.81 3.62
CA VAL A 43 -9.34 -13.27 3.45
C VAL A 43 -7.91 -13.82 3.50
N ALA A 44 -6.98 -13.18 2.78
CA ALA A 44 -5.57 -13.56 2.80
C ALA A 44 -4.98 -13.46 4.21
N TYR A 45 -5.22 -12.36 4.92
CA TYR A 45 -4.73 -12.16 6.28
C TYR A 45 -5.23 -13.25 7.24
N VAL A 46 -6.51 -13.62 7.17
CA VAL A 46 -7.10 -14.64 8.05
C VAL A 46 -6.64 -16.06 7.71
N LEU A 47 -6.47 -16.39 6.43
CA LEU A 47 -6.16 -17.75 5.97
C LEU A 47 -4.66 -18.05 5.91
N THR A 48 -3.79 -17.03 5.84
CA THR A 48 -2.33 -17.22 5.79
C THR A 48 -1.79 -18.18 6.84
N PRO A 49 -2.08 -18.05 8.16
CA PRO A 49 -1.53 -18.97 9.16
C PRO A 49 -1.97 -20.42 9.00
N GLN A 50 -3.10 -20.68 8.33
CA GLN A 50 -3.61 -22.04 8.11
C GLN A 50 -3.01 -22.69 6.86
N VAL A 51 -2.62 -21.88 5.87
CA VAL A 51 -2.18 -22.33 4.54
C VAL A 51 -0.66 -22.30 4.40
N GLU A 52 0.05 -21.51 5.22
CA GLU A 52 1.51 -21.41 5.20
C GLU A 52 2.22 -22.79 5.31
N PRO A 53 1.80 -23.74 6.16
CA PRO A 53 2.45 -25.05 6.22
C PRO A 53 2.33 -25.83 4.91
N LEU A 54 1.17 -25.76 4.25
CA LEU A 54 0.92 -26.42 2.97
C LEU A 54 1.75 -25.80 1.84
N VAL A 55 1.99 -24.49 1.89
CA VAL A 55 2.80 -23.77 0.88
C VAL A 55 4.27 -24.17 0.97
N LYS A 56 4.78 -24.46 2.18
CA LYS A 56 6.14 -24.96 2.40
C LYS A 56 6.39 -26.36 1.82
N GLU A 57 5.34 -27.18 1.70
CA GLU A 57 5.44 -28.52 1.13
C GLU A 57 5.52 -28.53 -0.41
N ILE A 58 5.27 -27.39 -1.07
CA ILE A 58 5.32 -27.28 -2.52
C ILE A 58 6.80 -27.16 -2.96
N PRO A 59 7.35 -28.14 -3.71
CA PRO A 59 8.79 -28.19 -4.03
C PRO A 59 9.31 -26.95 -4.78
N VAL A 60 8.49 -26.41 -5.69
CA VAL A 60 8.81 -25.21 -6.48
C VAL A 60 8.93 -23.97 -5.59
N VAL A 61 8.14 -23.93 -4.52
CA VAL A 61 8.04 -22.78 -3.62
C VAL A 61 9.09 -22.88 -2.51
N SER A 62 9.37 -24.08 -2.00
CA SER A 62 10.46 -24.32 -1.04
C SER A 62 11.84 -23.92 -1.57
N ASP A 63 12.11 -24.18 -2.85
CA ASP A 63 13.39 -23.81 -3.49
C ASP A 63 13.57 -22.30 -3.64
N ILE A 64 12.46 -21.55 -3.80
CA ILE A 64 12.46 -20.08 -3.93
C ILE A 64 12.53 -19.41 -2.57
N ILE A 65 11.85 -19.96 -1.55
CA ILE A 65 11.70 -19.31 -0.25
C ILE A 65 12.98 -19.42 0.59
N GLY A 66 13.71 -20.53 0.47
CA GLY A 66 14.76 -20.88 1.43
C GLY A 66 14.19 -21.07 2.84
N GLY A 67 15.02 -21.37 3.84
CA GLY A 67 14.56 -21.60 5.22
C GLY A 67 13.93 -20.38 5.93
N SER A 68 13.65 -19.28 5.24
CA SER A 68 13.09 -18.05 5.81
C SER A 68 11.58 -18.17 6.02
N CYS A 69 11.17 -18.29 7.28
CA CYS A 69 9.76 -18.35 7.62
C CYS A 69 9.00 -17.07 7.24
N VAL A 70 9.60 -15.88 7.42
CA VAL A 70 8.95 -14.61 7.06
C VAL A 70 8.62 -14.56 5.57
N LEU A 71 9.55 -15.04 4.74
CA LEU A 71 9.34 -15.08 3.30
C LEU A 71 8.24 -16.10 2.93
N SER A 72 8.14 -17.21 3.66
CA SER A 72 7.05 -18.17 3.51
C SER A 72 5.68 -17.57 3.81
N LEU A 73 5.56 -16.78 4.89
CA LEU A 73 4.32 -16.08 5.23
C LEU A 73 3.92 -15.08 4.15
N ILE A 74 4.86 -14.30 3.62
CA ILE A 74 4.60 -13.33 2.55
C ILE A 74 4.13 -14.05 1.28
N VAL A 75 4.79 -15.14 0.91
CA VAL A 75 4.42 -15.93 -0.28
C VAL A 75 3.04 -16.58 -0.10
N ALA A 76 2.77 -17.18 1.06
CA ALA A 76 1.47 -17.77 1.36
C ALA A 76 0.36 -16.71 1.30
N PHE A 77 0.57 -15.54 1.91
CA PHE A 77 -0.34 -14.40 1.82
C PHE A 77 -0.59 -14.00 0.37
N ALA A 78 0.46 -13.83 -0.43
CA ALA A 78 0.35 -13.43 -1.84
C ALA A 78 -0.42 -14.46 -2.69
N ILE A 79 -0.21 -15.76 -2.47
CA ILE A 79 -0.92 -16.83 -3.17
C ILE A 79 -2.42 -16.77 -2.82
N ILE A 80 -2.76 -16.72 -1.53
CA ILE A 80 -4.16 -16.69 -1.09
C ILE A 80 -4.84 -15.41 -1.58
N PHE A 81 -4.14 -14.28 -1.49
CA PHE A 81 -4.62 -13.00 -1.98
C PHE A 81 -4.95 -13.03 -3.48
N ALA A 82 -4.05 -13.59 -4.29
CA ALA A 82 -4.28 -13.75 -5.73
C ALA A 82 -5.48 -14.67 -6.02
N VAL A 83 -5.59 -15.81 -5.32
CA VAL A 83 -6.74 -16.73 -5.46
C VAL A 83 -8.04 -16.03 -5.05
N ALA A 84 -8.05 -15.31 -3.94
CA ALA A 84 -9.23 -14.57 -3.47
C ALA A 84 -9.65 -13.49 -4.48
N LEU A 85 -8.70 -12.76 -5.07
CA LEU A 85 -8.98 -11.79 -6.13
C LEU A 85 -9.60 -12.45 -7.37
N ILE A 86 -9.11 -13.62 -7.78
CA ILE A 86 -9.69 -14.37 -8.91
C ILE A 86 -11.14 -14.73 -8.59
N VAL A 87 -11.39 -15.29 -7.40
CA VAL A 87 -12.75 -15.67 -6.98
C VAL A 87 -13.67 -14.45 -6.97
N VAL A 88 -13.28 -13.35 -6.31
CA VAL A 88 -14.09 -12.13 -6.26
C VAL A 88 -14.33 -11.56 -7.66
N SER A 89 -13.30 -11.52 -8.51
CA SER A 89 -13.40 -10.98 -9.87
C SER A 89 -14.37 -11.74 -10.76
N ILE A 90 -14.62 -13.02 -10.50
CA ILE A 90 -15.63 -13.82 -11.22
C ILE A 90 -17.05 -13.35 -10.88
N PHE A 91 -17.30 -12.91 -9.64
CA PHE A 91 -18.63 -12.46 -9.20
C PHE A 91 -18.90 -10.98 -9.53
N THR A 92 -17.88 -10.13 -9.60
CA THR A 92 -17.99 -8.70 -9.94
C THR A 92 -18.83 -8.39 -11.19
N PRO A 93 -18.67 -9.07 -12.36
CA PRO A 93 -19.46 -8.77 -13.54
C PRO A 93 -20.96 -9.03 -13.37
N LEU A 94 -21.36 -9.98 -12.50
CA LEU A 94 -22.77 -10.35 -12.28
C LEU A 94 -23.57 -9.21 -11.66
N PHE A 95 -23.00 -8.51 -10.68
CA PHE A 95 -23.65 -7.36 -10.01
C PHE A 95 -23.69 -6.12 -10.90
N SER A 96 -22.62 -5.92 -11.68
CA SER A 96 -22.50 -4.75 -12.55
C SER A 96 -23.42 -4.76 -13.76
N GLY A 97 -23.78 -5.95 -14.28
CA GLY A 97 -24.71 -6.08 -15.40
C GLY A 97 -26.13 -5.65 -15.07
N MET A 98 -26.52 -5.70 -13.80
CA MET A 98 -27.87 -5.34 -13.33
C MET A 98 -28.11 -3.82 -13.31
N ILE A 99 -27.06 -3.04 -13.06
CA ILE A 99 -27.15 -1.58 -12.93
C ILE A 99 -27.03 -0.89 -14.30
N GLN A 100 -26.23 -1.47 -15.20
CA GLN A 100 -26.01 -0.91 -16.55
C GLN A 100 -27.21 -1.01 -17.49
N GLN A 101 -28.16 -1.92 -17.23
CA GLN A 101 -29.39 -2.07 -18.03
C GLN A 101 -30.49 -1.05 -17.66
N SER A 102 -30.26 -0.22 -16.64
CA SER A 102 -31.21 0.81 -16.21
C SER A 102 -30.88 2.17 -16.84
N ALA A 103 -31.87 3.06 -16.92
CA ALA A 103 -31.70 4.46 -17.36
C ALA A 103 -30.66 5.27 -16.56
N ILE A 104 -30.19 4.72 -15.43
CA ILE A 104 -29.20 5.30 -14.51
C ILE A 104 -27.76 5.12 -15.02
N GLY A 105 -27.52 4.29 -16.04
CA GLY A 105 -26.17 3.99 -16.54
C GLY A 105 -25.33 5.23 -16.92
N GLY A 106 -25.95 6.27 -17.49
CA GLY A 106 -25.24 7.52 -17.81
C GLY A 106 -24.79 8.32 -16.58
N VAL A 107 -25.57 8.27 -15.49
CA VAL A 107 -25.19 8.92 -14.21
C VAL A 107 -24.03 8.16 -13.56
N ASP A 108 -24.06 6.83 -13.59
CA ASP A 108 -22.97 5.98 -13.09
C ASP A 108 -21.64 6.25 -13.82
N GLN A 109 -21.69 6.48 -15.14
CA GLN A 109 -20.52 6.89 -15.92
C GLN A 109 -20.01 8.28 -15.55
N GLY A 110 -20.91 9.26 -15.38
CA GLY A 110 -20.55 10.61 -14.98
C GLY A 110 -19.89 10.67 -13.60
N ILE A 111 -20.44 9.95 -12.62
CA ILE A 111 -19.82 9.80 -11.29
C ILE A 111 -18.49 9.02 -11.41
N GLY A 112 -18.45 8.01 -12.28
CA GLY A 112 -17.24 7.25 -12.57
C GLY A 112 -16.10 8.13 -13.08
N PHE A 113 -16.38 9.08 -13.97
CA PHE A 113 -15.40 10.07 -14.42
C PHE A 113 -14.84 10.91 -13.27
N LEU A 114 -15.71 11.48 -12.43
CA LEU A 114 -15.28 12.29 -11.27
C LEU A 114 -14.43 11.47 -10.30
N PHE A 115 -14.85 10.23 -10.04
CA PHE A 115 -14.07 9.29 -9.25
C PHE A 115 -12.71 9.00 -9.89
N GLY A 116 -12.66 8.78 -11.20
CA GLY A 116 -11.43 8.55 -11.94
C GLY A 116 -10.46 9.74 -11.91
N VAL A 117 -10.97 10.97 -11.96
CA VAL A 117 -10.16 12.18 -11.76
C VAL A 117 -9.59 12.22 -10.34
N ALA A 118 -10.43 12.01 -9.31
CA ALA A 118 -10.00 11.99 -7.92
C ALA A 118 -8.93 10.91 -7.67
N ARG A 119 -9.15 9.70 -8.20
CA ARG A 119 -8.18 8.60 -8.16
C ARG A 119 -6.88 8.97 -8.86
N GLY A 120 -6.94 9.59 -10.03
CA GLY A 120 -5.77 10.02 -10.80
C GLY A 120 -4.92 11.02 -10.02
N LEU A 121 -5.57 12.02 -9.40
CA LEU A 121 -4.90 13.00 -8.53
C LEU A 121 -4.30 12.34 -7.29
N LEU A 122 -5.02 11.40 -6.66
CA LEU A 122 -4.52 10.65 -5.51
C LEU A 122 -3.26 9.83 -5.87
N LEU A 123 -3.25 9.16 -7.03
CA LEU A 123 -2.07 8.41 -7.49
C LEU A 123 -0.86 9.33 -7.72
N VAL A 124 -1.08 10.50 -8.31
CA VAL A 124 -0.02 11.51 -8.51
C VAL A 124 0.50 12.04 -7.18
N LEU A 125 -0.39 12.31 -6.22
CA LEU A 125 -0.02 12.75 -4.88
C LEU A 125 0.87 11.72 -4.17
N ILE A 126 0.47 10.44 -4.20
CA ILE A 126 1.27 9.34 -3.64
C ILE A 126 2.62 9.24 -4.35
N ALA A 127 2.65 9.37 -5.68
CA ALA A 127 3.90 9.34 -6.44
C ALA A 127 4.87 10.45 -6.02
N PHE A 128 4.40 11.68 -5.80
CA PHE A 128 5.26 12.76 -5.30
C PHE A 128 5.73 12.53 -3.87
N ILE A 129 4.88 11.99 -2.99
CA ILE A 129 5.30 11.63 -1.62
C ILE A 129 6.40 10.56 -1.65
N LEU A 130 6.23 9.52 -2.47
CA LEU A 130 7.23 8.48 -2.64
C LEU A 130 8.53 9.04 -3.25
N TYR A 131 8.42 9.95 -4.22
CA TYR A 131 9.57 10.66 -4.80
C TYR A 131 10.35 11.43 -3.73
N ASP A 132 9.66 12.16 -2.87
CA ASP A 132 10.29 12.94 -1.80
C ASP A 132 10.95 12.07 -0.72
N ASN A 133 10.39 10.88 -0.48
CA ASN A 133 10.92 9.90 0.47
C ASN A 133 12.15 9.16 -0.07
N ILE A 134 12.12 8.76 -1.35
CA ILE A 134 13.21 7.99 -1.97
C ILE A 134 14.39 8.87 -2.42
N PHE A 135 14.16 10.13 -2.82
CA PHE A 135 15.20 11.05 -3.28
C PHE A 135 15.47 12.17 -2.26
N PRO A 136 16.66 12.18 -1.61
CA PRO A 136 17.09 13.29 -0.75
C PRO A 136 17.11 14.62 -1.51
N ALA A 137 16.94 15.74 -0.80
CA ALA A 137 16.80 17.07 -1.41
C ALA A 137 17.93 17.48 -2.38
N GLY A 138 19.14 16.92 -2.24
CA GLY A 138 20.27 17.19 -3.13
C GLY A 138 20.22 16.49 -4.49
N ASP A 139 19.44 15.41 -4.62
CA ASP A 139 19.40 14.57 -5.83
C ASP A 139 18.07 14.71 -6.61
N ARG A 140 17.24 15.69 -6.25
CA ARG A 140 15.94 15.91 -6.89
C ARG A 140 16.10 16.63 -8.23
N LEU A 141 15.36 16.16 -9.22
CA LEU A 141 15.40 16.68 -10.58
C LEU A 141 14.68 18.04 -10.64
N GLU A 142 15.34 19.05 -11.20
CA GLU A 142 14.79 20.39 -11.35
C GLU A 142 13.48 20.43 -12.17
N ILE A 143 13.27 19.45 -13.06
CA ILE A 143 12.04 19.32 -13.86
C ILE A 143 10.82 18.97 -12.98
N VAL A 144 11.04 18.26 -11.87
CA VAL A 144 10.00 17.90 -10.89
C VAL A 144 9.76 19.06 -9.94
N GLU A 145 10.82 19.69 -9.44
CA GLU A 145 10.71 20.82 -8.50
C GLU A 145 10.03 22.05 -9.11
N ASN A 146 10.28 22.33 -10.40
CA ASN A 146 9.68 23.46 -11.10
C ASN A 146 8.28 23.16 -11.69
N SER A 147 7.73 21.96 -11.48
CA SER A 147 6.42 21.56 -12.00
C SER A 147 5.28 22.33 -11.33
N LYS A 148 4.30 22.78 -12.14
CA LYS A 148 3.07 23.40 -11.62
C LYS A 148 2.23 22.43 -10.80
N SER A 149 2.21 21.17 -11.20
CA SER A 149 1.49 20.09 -10.51
C SER A 149 2.00 19.92 -9.09
N ARG A 150 3.31 20.04 -8.87
CA ARG A 150 3.91 20.00 -7.53
C ARG A 150 3.50 21.20 -6.69
N ALA A 151 3.54 22.40 -7.25
CA ALA A 151 3.09 23.61 -6.56
C ALA A 151 1.62 23.51 -6.12
N VAL A 152 0.73 23.03 -7.00
CA VAL A 152 -0.71 22.86 -6.71
C VAL A 152 -0.97 21.80 -5.64
N LEU A 153 -0.20 20.71 -5.62
CA LEU A 153 -0.40 19.61 -4.69
C LEU A 153 0.35 19.77 -3.36
N SER A 154 1.29 20.71 -3.25
CA SER A 154 2.12 20.94 -2.06
C SER A 154 1.31 21.19 -0.79
N ASP A 155 0.26 22.02 -0.86
CA ASP A 155 -0.66 22.27 0.25
C ASP A 155 -1.39 21.00 0.71
N SER A 156 -1.74 20.12 -0.24
CA SER A 156 -2.38 18.84 0.06
C SER A 156 -1.41 17.86 0.71
N GLN A 157 -0.14 17.86 0.28
CA GLN A 157 0.93 17.08 0.91
C GLN A 157 1.18 17.55 2.34
N ALA A 158 1.27 18.86 2.58
CA ALA A 158 1.51 19.43 3.89
C ALA A 158 0.39 19.06 4.89
N ARG A 159 -0.87 19.17 4.46
CA ARG A 159 -2.03 18.76 5.28
C ARG A 159 -2.02 17.27 5.60
N LEU A 160 -1.64 16.42 4.63
CA LEU A 160 -1.56 14.98 4.86
C LEU A 160 -0.40 14.64 5.80
N ALA A 161 0.74 15.32 5.67
CA ALA A 161 1.90 15.14 6.54
C ALA A 161 1.61 15.52 7.99
N GLU A 162 0.80 16.56 8.24
CA GLU A 162 0.39 16.93 9.59
C GLU A 162 -0.54 15.89 10.24
N MET A 163 -1.36 15.19 9.44
CA MET A 163 -2.24 14.12 9.93
C MET A 163 -1.52 12.80 10.17
N LEU A 164 -0.33 12.60 9.59
CA LEU A 164 0.43 11.37 9.73
C LEU A 164 1.22 11.41 11.05
N PRO A 165 0.98 10.49 11.99
CA PRO A 165 1.80 10.40 13.18
C PRO A 165 3.25 10.09 12.78
N THR A 166 4.20 10.83 13.37
CA THR A 166 5.64 10.68 13.09
C THR A 166 6.21 9.36 13.58
N GLU A 167 5.45 8.62 14.39
CA GLU A 167 5.80 7.32 14.95
C GLU A 167 4.70 6.31 14.67
N VAL A 168 5.11 5.06 14.40
CA VAL A 168 4.17 3.96 14.18
C VAL A 168 3.44 3.68 15.49
N PRO A 169 2.09 3.73 15.54
CA PRO A 169 1.34 3.44 16.76
C PRO A 169 1.66 2.04 17.31
N THR A 170 1.70 1.91 18.63
CA THR A 170 2.04 0.64 19.32
C THR A 170 1.14 -0.52 18.91
N TRP A 171 -0.17 -0.29 18.74
CA TRP A 171 -1.11 -1.33 18.28
C TRP A 171 -0.74 -1.96 16.93
N LEU A 172 -0.07 -1.20 16.05
CA LEU A 172 0.36 -1.68 14.74
C LEU A 172 1.68 -2.44 14.83
N GLN A 173 2.58 -2.00 15.72
CA GLN A 173 3.81 -2.73 16.05
C GLN A 173 3.47 -4.10 16.64
N ASP A 174 2.60 -4.15 17.66
CA ASP A 174 2.16 -5.39 18.31
C ASP A 174 1.54 -6.36 17.29
N ARG A 175 0.78 -5.84 16.33
CA ARG A 175 0.15 -6.62 15.27
C ARG A 175 1.17 -7.19 14.30
N TYR A 176 2.16 -6.39 13.91
CA TYR A 176 3.24 -6.83 13.03
C TYR A 176 4.09 -7.91 13.73
N GLU A 177 4.47 -7.69 14.99
CA GLU A 177 5.20 -8.65 15.79
C GLU A 177 4.40 -9.93 16.02
N SER A 178 3.09 -9.86 16.24
CA SER A 178 2.24 -11.06 16.32
C SER A 178 2.17 -11.82 14.99
N PHE A 179 2.19 -11.12 13.85
CA PHE A 179 2.10 -11.75 12.53
C PHE A 179 3.43 -12.37 12.08
N VAL A 180 4.55 -11.76 12.45
CA VAL A 180 5.91 -12.25 12.13
C VAL A 180 6.45 -13.17 13.23
N GLY A 181 6.02 -13.00 14.48
CA GLY A 181 6.45 -13.78 15.65
C GLY A 181 5.99 -15.24 15.63
N THR A 182 5.00 -15.58 14.79
CA THR A 182 4.64 -16.97 14.44
C THR A 182 5.81 -17.73 13.80
N CYS A 183 6.77 -17.02 13.20
CA CYS A 183 8.01 -17.59 12.67
C CYS A 183 9.10 -17.82 13.70
N GLY A 184 8.96 -17.29 14.92
CA GLY A 184 9.91 -17.40 16.01
C GLY A 184 9.58 -18.53 16.99
N GLY A 185 9.05 -19.66 16.52
CA GLY A 185 8.65 -20.76 17.41
C GLY A 185 9.81 -21.38 18.20
N VAL A 186 9.88 -21.04 19.51
CA VAL A 186 10.53 -21.76 20.64
C VAL A 186 12.07 -21.64 20.76
N SER A 187 12.52 -20.68 21.56
CA SER A 187 13.70 -20.68 22.46
C SER A 187 13.55 -19.40 23.31
N ASP A 188 13.54 -19.29 24.64
CA ASP A 188 13.76 -20.13 25.81
C ASP A 188 13.16 -19.40 27.03
N GLY A 189 12.73 -20.14 28.07
CA GLY A 189 12.90 -19.77 29.49
C GLY A 189 12.28 -18.47 30.06
N PRO A 190 12.26 -18.32 31.41
CA PRO A 190 11.77 -17.09 32.04
C PRO A 190 12.70 -15.93 31.65
N SER A 191 12.09 -14.80 31.30
CA SER A 191 12.76 -13.55 30.97
C SER A 191 13.69 -13.11 32.11
N ASP A 192 14.99 -13.39 31.98
CA ASP A 192 16.02 -12.69 32.73
C ASP A 192 16.35 -11.41 31.96
N THR A 193 15.63 -10.34 32.28
CA THR A 193 15.99 -8.97 31.87
C THR A 193 17.26 -8.53 32.60
N GLY A 194 18.40 -9.10 32.18
CA GLY A 194 19.72 -8.58 32.49
C GLY A 194 20.04 -7.40 31.57
N ILE A 195 19.47 -6.24 31.86
CA ILE A 195 19.96 -4.97 31.31
C ILE A 195 21.32 -4.72 31.97
N THR A 196 22.41 -5.17 31.34
CA THR A 196 23.76 -4.73 31.66
C THR A 196 23.98 -3.34 31.09
N THR A 197 23.73 -2.34 31.94
CA THR A 197 24.17 -0.96 31.78
C THR A 197 25.69 -0.93 31.52
N PRO A 198 26.20 -0.18 30.53
CA PRO A 198 27.63 0.11 30.42
C PRO A 198 28.11 0.87 31.68
N PRO A 199 29.31 0.59 32.21
CA PRO A 199 29.77 1.27 33.42
C PRO A 199 29.98 2.77 33.13
N ALA A 200 29.38 3.59 33.99
CA ALA A 200 29.65 5.02 34.05
C ALA A 200 31.13 5.25 34.35
N THR A 201 31.81 6.01 33.49
CA THR A 201 33.14 6.55 33.77
C THR A 201 33.02 7.56 34.90
N ASP A 202 33.41 7.16 36.11
CA ASP A 202 33.60 8.06 37.24
C ASP A 202 34.89 8.85 37.02
N ASN A 203 34.74 10.14 36.77
CA ASN A 203 35.81 11.12 36.73
C ASN A 203 35.79 11.86 38.07
N SER A 204 36.55 11.34 39.04
CA SER A 204 36.87 12.02 40.29
C SER A 204 38.38 12.19 40.42
N SER A 205 38.75 13.44 40.64
CA SER A 205 40.06 14.09 40.68
C SER A 205 40.98 13.68 41.85
N GLU A 206 42.24 14.10 41.71
CA GLU A 206 43.19 14.48 42.78
C GLU A 206 43.74 13.39 43.70
N THR A 207 45.02 13.03 43.57
CA THR A 207 46.19 13.70 44.20
C THR A 207 47.49 13.00 43.81
#